data_AF-A0A961ETZ3-F1
#
_entry.id   AF-A0A961ETZ3-F1
#
_cell.length_a   1.000
_cell.length_b   1.000
_cell.length_c   1.000
_cell.angle_alpha   90.00
_cell.angle_beta   90.00
_cell.angle_gamma   90.00
#
_symmetry.space_group_name_H-M   'P 1'
#
loop_
_entity.id
_entity.type
_entity.pdbx_description
1 polymer ?
#
loop_
_entity_poly.entity_id
_entity_poly.type
_entity_poly.pdbx_seq_one_letter_code
_entity_poly.pdbx_strand_id
1 'polypeptide(L)'
;MDAQFLNTRIVKAFRHVAPLELPEQPVHAIKGLSEHDGELLYESFWVKTIRDLADLKFVHWAQEICALRDVPQEKIDMSGFRDKLNKAYEQTSIKVLMKSPVHVLQGLSEGDADRLEEAFRIHSVKDLANLKFARYAQEICGEAYKDLSAPIRKPGNHGVSKRTAKSGSRFTALLLLLGTVLVICIISFFWPFGLSWLEKKNPAANSPDSSTARQTESADDHSSDRSNPSDLADPADQTESEVERNGQDSADSANSNPSADPNSEERLNGDGTEYHVQAGDTLSDISKRLFGTTKRWPEIYELNRAQLKDPGKIYPGTTLRIPAR
;
A
#
# COMPACT_ATOMS: atom_id res chain seq x y z
N MET A 1 2.87 -30.15 12.03
CA MET A 1 1.77 -30.17 11.06
C MET A 1 1.56 -31.57 10.56
N ASP A 2 0.33 -32.08 10.62
CA ASP A 2 -0.07 -33.33 9.97
C ASP A 2 -0.57 -33.10 8.52
N ALA A 3 -0.81 -34.18 7.79
CA ALA A 3 -1.25 -34.12 6.40
C ALA A 3 -2.68 -33.59 6.22
N GLN A 4 -3.59 -33.79 7.18
CA GLN A 4 -4.95 -33.25 7.13
C GLN A 4 -4.91 -31.73 7.32
N PHE A 5 -4.10 -31.23 8.27
CA PHE A 5 -3.89 -29.81 8.48
C PHE A 5 -3.44 -29.10 7.19
N LEU A 6 -2.40 -29.63 6.54
CA LEU A 6 -1.84 -29.10 5.29
C LEU A 6 -2.82 -29.23 4.10
N ASN A 7 -3.49 -30.37 3.95
CA ASN A 7 -4.47 -30.57 2.87
C ASN A 7 -5.70 -29.65 2.98
N THR A 8 -6.03 -29.18 4.19
CA THR A 8 -7.10 -28.20 4.44
C THR A 8 -6.67 -26.76 4.19
N ARG A 9 -5.43 -26.38 4.54
CA ARG A 9 -5.00 -24.97 4.61
C ARG A 9 -3.99 -24.52 3.56
N ILE A 10 -3.28 -25.44 2.89
CA ILE A 10 -2.16 -25.12 1.97
C ILE A 10 -2.44 -25.68 0.57
N VAL A 11 -2.12 -24.92 -0.50
CA VAL A 11 -2.20 -25.41 -1.89
C VAL A 11 -1.13 -26.47 -2.16
N LYS A 12 -1.35 -27.39 -3.12
CA LYS A 12 -0.50 -28.60 -3.29
C LYS A 12 0.99 -28.28 -3.41
N ALA A 13 1.36 -27.19 -4.09
CA ALA A 13 2.74 -26.77 -4.29
C ALA A 13 3.54 -26.63 -2.98
N PHE A 14 3.01 -25.92 -1.98
CA PHE A 14 3.76 -25.57 -0.77
C PHE A 14 3.68 -26.61 0.36
N ARG A 15 3.00 -27.76 0.18
CA ARG A 15 2.85 -28.79 1.24
C ARG A 15 4.15 -29.54 1.60
N HIS A 16 5.24 -29.29 0.88
CA HIS A 16 6.56 -29.87 1.14
C HIS A 16 7.49 -28.94 1.92
N VAL A 17 7.12 -27.66 2.09
CA VAL A 17 7.90 -26.65 2.82
C VAL A 17 7.98 -27.02 4.30
N ALA A 18 9.12 -26.76 4.96
CA ALA A 18 9.26 -27.10 6.38
C ALA A 18 8.28 -26.29 7.25
N PRO A 19 7.71 -26.85 8.34
CA PRO A 19 6.71 -26.14 9.14
C PRO A 19 7.13 -24.76 9.67
N LEU A 20 8.43 -24.54 9.90
CA LEU A 20 8.98 -23.25 10.37
C LEU A 20 9.23 -22.23 9.23
N GLU A 21 9.33 -22.69 7.99
CA GLU A 21 9.49 -21.89 6.77
C GLU A 21 8.15 -21.56 6.11
N LEU A 22 7.10 -22.33 6.44
CA LEU A 22 5.76 -22.17 5.90
C LEU A 22 5.13 -20.78 6.18
N PRO A 23 5.34 -20.14 7.36
CA PRO A 23 4.91 -18.76 7.59
C PRO A 23 5.55 -17.73 6.65
N GLU A 24 6.75 -17.98 6.12
CA GLU A 24 7.45 -17.02 5.24
C GLU A 24 7.04 -17.16 3.76
N GLN A 25 6.19 -18.14 3.43
CA GLN A 25 5.69 -18.35 2.07
C GLN A 25 4.70 -17.25 1.68
N PRO A 26 4.57 -16.91 0.38
CA PRO A 26 3.59 -15.93 -0.10
C PRO A 26 2.16 -16.31 0.28
N VAL A 27 1.28 -15.33 0.49
CA VAL A 27 -0.11 -15.57 0.92
C VAL A 27 -0.90 -16.51 0.00
N HIS A 28 -0.60 -16.55 -1.31
CA HIS A 28 -1.24 -17.47 -2.26
C HIS A 28 -0.90 -18.96 -2.02
N ALA A 29 0.05 -19.27 -1.12
CA ALA A 29 0.25 -20.62 -0.61
C ALA A 29 -0.94 -21.10 0.25
N ILE A 30 -1.74 -20.18 0.80
CA ILE A 30 -2.97 -20.49 1.55
C ILE A 30 -4.05 -20.98 0.60
N LYS A 31 -4.68 -22.11 0.94
CA LYS A 31 -5.63 -22.82 0.08
C LYS A 31 -6.87 -21.98 -0.23
N GLY A 32 -6.97 -21.57 -1.49
CA GLY A 32 -8.12 -20.88 -2.05
C GLY A 32 -8.05 -19.35 -1.95
N LEU A 33 -6.89 -18.80 -1.60
CA LEU A 33 -6.52 -17.40 -1.87
C LEU A 33 -5.75 -17.40 -3.20
N SER A 34 -6.14 -16.55 -4.14
CA SER A 34 -5.50 -16.48 -5.46
C SER A 34 -4.22 -15.64 -5.43
N GLU A 35 -3.38 -15.74 -6.47
CA GLU A 35 -2.19 -14.88 -6.59
C GLU A 35 -2.59 -13.40 -6.65
N HIS A 36 -3.65 -13.07 -7.39
CA HIS A 36 -4.22 -11.74 -7.51
C HIS A 36 -4.84 -11.23 -6.19
N ASP A 37 -5.51 -12.08 -5.42
CA ASP A 37 -5.97 -11.74 -4.06
C ASP A 37 -4.78 -11.34 -3.17
N GLY A 38 -3.61 -11.95 -3.40
CA GLY A 38 -2.35 -11.64 -2.74
C GLY A 38 -1.72 -10.32 -3.19
N GLU A 39 -1.85 -9.97 -4.47
CA GLU A 39 -1.45 -8.65 -4.99
C GLU A 39 -2.28 -7.54 -4.32
N LEU A 40 -3.60 -7.70 -4.22
CA LEU A 40 -4.49 -6.72 -3.59
C LEU A 40 -4.26 -6.58 -2.07
N LEU A 41 -3.86 -7.67 -1.39
CA LEU A 41 -3.36 -7.62 0.00
C LEU A 41 -2.03 -6.88 0.12
N TYR A 42 -1.13 -7.05 -0.86
CA TYR A 42 0.15 -6.37 -0.86
C TYR A 42 -0.01 -4.87 -1.13
N GLU A 43 -0.82 -4.46 -2.12
CA GLU A 43 -1.07 -3.05 -2.42
C GLU A 43 -1.77 -2.31 -1.27
N SER A 44 -2.65 -3.00 -0.52
CA SER A 44 -3.42 -2.36 0.56
C SER A 44 -2.73 -2.40 1.93
N PHE A 45 -1.96 -3.45 2.23
CA PHE A 45 -1.44 -3.70 3.59
C PHE A 45 0.05 -4.03 3.65
N TRP A 46 0.76 -4.03 2.52
CA TRP A 46 2.12 -4.57 2.38
C TRP A 46 2.27 -6.04 2.82
N VAL A 47 1.15 -6.76 2.92
CA VAL A 47 1.11 -8.19 3.28
C VAL A 47 1.64 -9.02 2.12
N LYS A 48 2.78 -9.70 2.33
CA LYS A 48 3.39 -10.59 1.34
C LYS A 48 3.24 -12.05 1.74
N THR A 49 3.55 -12.33 3.00
CA THR A 49 3.72 -13.67 3.55
C THR A 49 2.52 -14.12 4.38
N ILE A 50 2.44 -15.43 4.65
CA ILE A 50 1.48 -15.99 5.60
C ILE A 50 1.65 -15.35 6.98
N ARG A 51 2.89 -15.07 7.43
CA ARG A 51 3.17 -14.34 8.67
C ARG A 51 2.55 -12.93 8.66
N ASP A 52 2.77 -12.15 7.60
CA ASP A 52 2.24 -10.78 7.51
C ASP A 52 0.70 -10.76 7.61
N LEU A 53 0.02 -11.75 7.01
CA LEU A 53 -1.43 -11.89 7.08
C LEU A 53 -1.91 -12.40 8.45
N ALA A 54 -1.12 -13.20 9.16
CA ALA A 54 -1.40 -13.66 10.51
C ALA A 54 -1.27 -12.52 11.55
N ASP A 55 -0.28 -11.65 11.37
CA ASP A 55 0.06 -10.53 12.25
C ASP A 55 -0.64 -9.20 11.85
N LEU A 56 -1.51 -9.23 10.83
CA LEU A 56 -2.20 -8.05 10.28
C LEU A 56 -3.09 -7.37 11.33
N LYS A 57 -2.58 -6.28 11.93
CA LYS A 57 -3.20 -5.56 13.06
C LYS A 57 -4.70 -5.26 12.91
N PHE A 58 -5.15 -4.95 11.69
CA PHE A 58 -6.54 -4.59 11.42
C PHE A 58 -7.50 -5.78 11.61
N VAL A 59 -7.04 -7.00 11.30
CA VAL A 59 -7.79 -8.23 11.59
C VAL A 59 -7.86 -8.47 13.09
N HIS A 60 -6.76 -8.29 13.83
CA HIS A 60 -6.74 -8.41 15.29
C HIS A 60 -7.71 -7.42 15.95
N TRP A 61 -7.67 -6.14 15.57
CA TRP A 61 -8.61 -5.12 16.09
C TRP A 61 -10.07 -5.45 15.75
N ALA A 62 -10.34 -5.93 14.55
CA ALA A 62 -11.66 -6.38 14.15
C ALA A 62 -12.13 -7.60 14.96
N GLN A 63 -11.24 -8.55 15.25
CA GLN A 63 -11.48 -9.71 16.10
C GLN A 63 -11.75 -9.30 17.55
N GLU A 64 -11.01 -8.33 18.12
CA GLU A 64 -11.28 -7.74 19.44
C GLU A 64 -12.68 -7.11 19.52
N ILE A 65 -13.07 -6.29 18.53
CA ILE A 65 -14.41 -5.69 18.44
C ILE A 65 -15.48 -6.79 18.39
N CYS A 66 -15.25 -7.85 17.59
CA CYS A 66 -16.21 -8.95 17.44
C CYS A 66 -16.30 -9.88 18.67
N ALA A 67 -15.24 -9.99 19.47
CA ALA A 67 -15.25 -10.75 20.73
C ALA A 67 -16.20 -10.13 21.77
N LEU A 68 -16.44 -8.81 21.69
CA LEU A 68 -17.31 -8.07 22.60
C LEU A 68 -18.80 -8.07 22.18
N ARG A 69 -19.17 -8.71 21.06
CA ARG A 69 -20.54 -8.75 20.49
C ARG A 69 -21.63 -9.03 21.53
N ASP A 70 -21.38 -9.99 22.42
CA ASP A 70 -22.35 -10.55 23.36
C ASP A 70 -22.21 -9.93 24.77
N VAL A 71 -21.31 -8.96 24.95
CA VAL A 71 -21.13 -8.20 26.19
C VAL A 71 -22.16 -7.06 26.23
N PRO A 72 -22.84 -6.81 27.37
CA PRO A 72 -23.70 -5.65 27.54
C PRO A 72 -22.91 -4.34 27.40
N GLN A 73 -23.40 -3.40 26.57
CA GLN A 73 -22.65 -2.21 26.16
C GLN A 73 -22.20 -1.32 27.32
N GLU A 74 -22.97 -1.29 28.42
CA GLU A 74 -22.67 -0.56 29.65
C GLU A 74 -21.52 -1.17 30.48
N LYS A 75 -21.02 -2.35 30.10
CA LYS A 75 -19.88 -3.05 30.71
C LYS A 75 -18.62 -3.05 29.83
N ILE A 76 -18.67 -2.39 28.68
CA ILE A 76 -17.58 -2.38 27.70
C ILE A 76 -16.71 -1.15 27.95
N ASP A 77 -15.45 -1.38 28.33
CA ASP A 77 -14.45 -0.32 28.36
C ASP A 77 -13.98 0.01 26.94
N MET A 78 -14.52 1.11 26.39
CA MET A 78 -14.13 1.63 25.07
C MET A 78 -12.76 2.33 25.07
N SER A 79 -12.09 2.52 26.21
CA SER A 79 -10.81 3.23 26.27
C SER A 79 -9.69 2.51 25.50
N GLY A 80 -9.72 1.17 25.46
CA GLY A 80 -8.79 0.32 24.71
C GLY A 80 -9.00 0.25 23.19
N PHE A 81 -9.89 1.09 22.63
CA PHE A 81 -10.12 1.23 21.18
C PHE A 81 -9.82 2.62 20.62
N ARG A 82 -9.37 3.57 21.46
CA ARG A 82 -9.12 4.98 21.07
C ARG A 82 -7.97 5.16 20.07
N ASP A 83 -7.06 4.20 20.03
CA ASP A 83 -5.90 4.10 19.11
C ASP A 83 -6.12 3.08 17.97
N LYS A 84 -7.33 2.51 17.89
CA LYS A 84 -7.76 1.49 16.92
C LYS A 84 -8.89 1.95 16.01
N LEU A 85 -9.59 3.02 16.40
CA LEU A 85 -10.73 3.61 15.68
C LEU A 85 -10.41 5.03 15.22
N ASN A 86 -10.89 5.39 14.03
CA ASN A 86 -10.91 6.78 13.58
C ASN A 86 -11.82 7.60 14.52
N LYS A 87 -11.40 8.83 14.86
CA LYS A 87 -11.96 9.65 15.96
C LYS A 87 -13.49 9.83 15.96
N ALA A 88 -14.13 9.84 14.79
CA ALA A 88 -15.59 9.90 14.67
C ALA A 88 -16.31 8.67 15.29
N TYR A 89 -15.61 7.55 15.42
CA TYR A 89 -16.17 6.25 15.80
C TYR A 89 -15.83 5.80 17.22
N GLU A 90 -14.92 6.48 17.95
CA GLU A 90 -14.50 6.13 19.32
C GLU A 90 -15.67 5.93 20.32
N GLN A 91 -16.78 6.62 20.12
CA GLN A 91 -17.97 6.57 20.99
C GLN A 91 -19.10 5.68 20.43
N THR A 92 -18.83 4.94 19.35
CA THR A 92 -19.83 4.09 18.67
C THR A 92 -19.98 2.74 19.39
N SER A 93 -21.22 2.27 19.55
CA SER A 93 -21.49 0.95 20.15
C SER A 93 -20.87 -0.20 19.34
N ILE A 94 -20.43 -1.27 20.00
CA ILE A 94 -19.82 -2.44 19.34
C ILE A 94 -20.76 -3.04 18.29
N LYS A 95 -22.07 -3.10 18.57
CA LYS A 95 -23.10 -3.63 17.63
C LYS A 95 -23.26 -2.81 16.35
N VAL A 96 -22.83 -1.54 16.35
CA VAL A 96 -22.75 -0.70 15.15
C VAL A 96 -21.37 -0.84 14.51
N LEU A 97 -20.27 -0.72 15.28
CA LEU A 97 -18.90 -0.88 14.77
C LEU A 97 -18.69 -2.17 13.99
N MET A 98 -19.24 -3.30 14.47
CA MET A 98 -19.20 -4.58 13.76
C MET A 98 -19.85 -4.55 12.36
N LYS A 99 -20.83 -3.66 12.13
CA LYS A 99 -21.54 -3.51 10.84
C LYS A 99 -20.98 -2.35 10.01
N SER A 100 -20.19 -1.47 10.60
CA SER A 100 -19.54 -0.36 9.90
C SER A 100 -18.48 -0.88 8.92
N PRO A 101 -18.20 -0.13 7.84
CA PRO A 101 -17.13 -0.47 6.89
C PRO A 101 -15.76 -0.44 7.55
N VAL A 102 -14.79 -1.13 6.98
CA VAL A 102 -13.46 -1.34 7.60
C VAL A 102 -12.69 -0.04 7.84
N HIS A 103 -12.91 1.02 7.05
CA HIS A 103 -12.29 2.34 7.22
C HIS A 103 -12.75 3.12 8.49
N VAL A 104 -13.55 2.51 9.38
CA VAL A 104 -13.65 2.99 10.78
C VAL A 104 -12.42 2.67 11.62
N LEU A 105 -11.58 1.71 11.21
CA LEU A 105 -10.32 1.38 11.88
C LEU A 105 -9.24 2.42 11.58
N GLN A 106 -8.42 2.76 12.58
CA GLN A 106 -7.48 3.86 12.47
C GLN A 106 -6.32 3.54 11.51
N GLY A 107 -6.19 4.35 10.45
CA GLY A 107 -5.17 4.17 9.42
C GLY A 107 -5.56 3.18 8.32
N LEU A 108 -6.85 2.90 8.14
CA LEU A 108 -7.42 2.45 6.85
C LEU A 108 -8.07 3.63 6.14
N SER A 109 -7.82 3.77 4.83
CA SER A 109 -8.54 4.71 3.97
C SER A 109 -9.77 4.04 3.32
N GLU A 110 -10.62 4.84 2.69
CA GLU A 110 -11.77 4.35 1.92
C GLU A 110 -11.31 3.48 0.73
N GLY A 111 -10.24 3.89 0.02
CA GLY A 111 -9.66 3.08 -1.06
C GLY A 111 -9.05 1.73 -0.61
N ASP A 112 -8.68 1.59 0.67
CA ASP A 112 -8.25 0.31 1.23
C ASP A 112 -9.45 -0.58 1.64
N ALA A 113 -10.61 0.03 1.88
CA ALA A 113 -11.88 -0.69 2.01
C ALA A 113 -12.38 -1.17 0.64
N ASP A 114 -12.29 -0.34 -0.40
CA ASP A 114 -12.67 -0.71 -1.78
C ASP A 114 -11.88 -1.94 -2.27
N ARG A 115 -10.54 -1.96 -2.09
CA ARG A 115 -9.70 -3.12 -2.44
C ARG A 115 -9.99 -4.36 -1.58
N LEU A 116 -10.42 -4.20 -0.33
CA LEU A 116 -10.88 -5.33 0.52
C LEU A 116 -12.25 -5.86 0.10
N GLU A 117 -13.12 -5.01 -0.42
CA GLU A 117 -14.39 -5.42 -1.03
C GLU A 117 -14.17 -6.16 -2.35
N GLU A 118 -13.29 -5.65 -3.22
CA GLU A 118 -12.91 -6.29 -4.49
C GLU A 118 -12.28 -7.68 -4.28
N ALA A 119 -11.23 -7.77 -3.45
CA ALA A 119 -10.49 -9.01 -3.22
C ALA A 119 -11.28 -10.07 -2.42
N PHE A 120 -12.04 -9.65 -1.41
CA PHE A 120 -12.58 -10.58 -0.40
C PHE A 120 -14.06 -10.40 -0.07
N ARG A 121 -14.74 -9.39 -0.64
CA ARG A 121 -16.11 -8.99 -0.28
C ARG A 121 -16.25 -8.68 1.21
N ILE A 122 -15.24 -8.00 1.74
CA ILE A 122 -15.20 -7.52 3.12
C ILE A 122 -15.87 -6.14 3.16
N HIS A 123 -17.18 -6.13 3.42
CA HIS A 123 -17.98 -4.91 3.50
C HIS A 123 -17.95 -4.28 4.91
N SER A 124 -17.59 -5.04 5.95
CA SER A 124 -17.65 -4.59 7.35
C SER A 124 -16.49 -5.07 8.22
N VAL A 125 -16.31 -4.43 9.38
CA VAL A 125 -15.39 -4.87 10.44
C VAL A 125 -15.65 -6.32 10.85
N LYS A 126 -16.91 -6.76 10.90
CA LYS A 126 -17.23 -8.17 11.19
C LYS A 126 -16.73 -9.10 10.10
N ASP A 127 -16.78 -8.73 8.84
CA ASP A 127 -16.33 -9.59 7.74
C ASP A 127 -14.79 -9.71 7.76
N LEU A 128 -14.09 -8.60 8.04
CA LEU A 128 -12.64 -8.59 8.26
C LEU A 128 -12.23 -9.48 9.45
N ALA A 129 -12.96 -9.41 10.56
CA ALA A 129 -12.72 -10.25 11.74
C ALA A 129 -12.87 -11.75 11.45
N ASN A 130 -13.75 -12.11 10.51
CA ASN A 130 -14.06 -13.48 10.10
C ASN A 130 -13.31 -13.90 8.82
N LEU A 131 -12.30 -13.15 8.38
CA LEU A 131 -11.50 -13.44 7.19
C LEU A 131 -10.82 -14.81 7.31
N LYS A 132 -11.38 -15.80 6.61
CA LYS A 132 -10.94 -17.21 6.64
C LYS A 132 -9.44 -17.40 6.39
N PHE A 133 -8.85 -16.55 5.55
CA PHE A 133 -7.43 -16.61 5.20
C PHE A 133 -6.53 -16.12 6.32
N ALA A 134 -6.88 -15.04 7.00
CA ALA A 134 -6.17 -14.59 8.19
C ALA A 134 -6.31 -15.61 9.32
N ARG A 135 -7.48 -16.25 9.49
CA ARG A 135 -7.63 -17.36 10.44
C ARG A 135 -6.74 -18.55 10.10
N TYR A 136 -6.65 -18.94 8.83
CA TYR A 136 -5.72 -19.98 8.38
C TYR A 136 -4.26 -19.57 8.61
N ALA A 137 -3.89 -18.32 8.36
CA ALA A 137 -2.56 -17.79 8.59
C ALA A 137 -2.17 -17.84 10.09
N GLN A 138 -3.05 -17.33 10.96
CA GLN A 138 -2.92 -17.42 12.42
C GLN A 138 -2.76 -18.88 12.90
N GLU A 139 -3.53 -19.82 12.35
CA GLU A 139 -3.41 -21.25 12.64
C GLU A 139 -2.09 -21.85 12.14
N ILE A 140 -1.61 -21.48 10.95
CA ILE A 140 -0.34 -21.94 10.37
C ILE A 140 0.84 -21.46 11.23
N CYS A 141 0.88 -20.18 11.60
CA CYS A 141 1.91 -19.64 12.48
C CYS A 141 1.87 -20.29 13.88
N GLY A 142 0.68 -20.47 14.47
CA GLY A 142 0.53 -21.13 15.76
C GLY A 142 1.03 -22.58 15.77
N GLU A 143 0.64 -23.37 14.76
CA GLU A 143 1.06 -24.78 14.61
C GLU A 143 2.53 -24.92 14.16
N ALA A 144 3.12 -23.91 13.51
CA ALA A 144 4.55 -23.84 13.21
C ALA A 144 5.42 -23.67 14.47
N TYR A 145 5.03 -22.74 15.35
CA TYR A 145 5.84 -22.36 16.52
C TYR A 145 5.45 -23.05 17.83
N LYS A 146 4.46 -23.95 17.83
CA LYS A 146 3.95 -24.64 19.03
C LYS A 146 5.03 -25.32 19.87
N ASP A 147 5.99 -25.99 19.23
CA ASP A 147 7.04 -26.75 19.92
C ASP A 147 8.17 -25.84 20.44
N LEU A 148 8.26 -24.61 19.92
CA LEU A 148 9.16 -23.53 20.38
C LEU A 148 8.52 -22.66 21.48
N SER A 149 7.18 -22.65 21.57
CA SER A 149 6.44 -21.99 22.66
C SER A 149 6.42 -22.80 23.97
N ALA A 150 6.92 -24.04 23.94
CA ALA A 150 7.12 -24.84 25.14
C ALA A 150 8.07 -24.12 26.12
N PRO A 151 7.73 -23.98 27.41
CA PRO A 151 8.57 -23.26 28.36
C PRO A 151 9.91 -23.98 28.52
N ILE A 152 11.01 -23.26 28.26
CA ILE A 152 12.37 -23.76 28.43
C ILE A 152 12.48 -24.42 29.81
N ARG A 153 12.71 -25.74 29.84
CA ARG A 153 13.02 -26.46 31.07
C ARG A 153 14.31 -25.87 31.64
N LYS A 154 14.17 -24.98 32.62
CA LYS A 154 15.30 -24.28 33.25
C LYS A 154 16.33 -25.33 33.70
N PRO A 155 17.59 -25.29 33.22
CA PRO A 155 18.63 -26.14 33.77
C PRO A 155 18.73 -25.89 35.28
N GLY A 156 18.91 -26.96 36.05
CA GLY A 156 18.75 -26.94 37.51
C GLY A 156 19.59 -25.85 38.18
N ASN A 157 18.93 -25.03 39.00
CA ASN A 157 19.48 -23.79 39.59
C ASN A 157 20.77 -24.03 40.41
N HIS A 158 21.92 -23.91 39.74
CA HIS A 158 23.22 -23.73 40.37
C HIS A 158 23.53 -22.23 40.39
N GLY A 159 23.74 -21.68 41.59
CA GLY A 159 23.71 -20.25 41.81
C GLY A 159 24.82 -19.48 41.12
N VAL A 160 24.46 -18.56 40.21
CA VAL A 160 25.36 -17.55 39.66
C VAL A 160 24.85 -16.17 40.07
N SER A 161 25.72 -15.38 40.72
CA SER A 161 25.35 -14.12 41.37
C SER A 161 24.79 -13.07 40.40
N LYS A 162 23.70 -12.41 40.80
CA LYS A 162 23.10 -11.28 40.07
C LYS A 162 24.13 -10.17 39.84
N ARG A 163 24.48 -9.89 38.58
CA ARG A 163 25.14 -8.65 38.17
C ARG A 163 24.11 -7.76 37.47
N THR A 164 23.82 -6.59 38.03
CA THR A 164 22.85 -5.64 37.48
C THR A 164 23.46 -4.85 36.33
N ALA A 165 23.20 -5.27 35.09
CA ALA A 165 23.61 -4.56 33.89
C ALA A 165 22.73 -3.33 33.64
N LYS A 166 23.18 -2.15 34.09
CA LYS A 166 22.55 -0.86 33.76
C LYS A 166 22.76 -0.56 32.28
N SER A 167 21.73 -0.71 31.45
CA SER A 167 21.80 -0.52 29.99
C SER A 167 22.02 0.96 29.63
N GLY A 168 23.29 1.36 29.57
CA GLY A 168 23.72 2.74 29.40
C GLY A 168 23.98 3.12 27.94
N SER A 169 22.97 3.67 27.27
CA SER A 169 23.10 4.95 26.54
C SER A 169 24.24 5.10 25.50
N ARG A 170 24.71 4.03 24.84
CA ARG A 170 25.70 4.14 23.75
C ARG A 170 25.08 4.51 22.40
N PHE A 171 23.83 4.13 22.17
CA PHE A 171 23.13 4.37 20.89
C PHE A 171 22.61 5.83 20.77
N THR A 172 22.12 6.39 21.87
CA THR A 172 21.67 7.79 21.97
C THR A 172 22.79 8.80 21.73
N ALA A 173 23.99 8.52 22.25
CA ALA A 173 25.18 9.35 21.99
C ALA A 173 25.58 9.36 20.50
N LEU A 174 25.48 8.22 19.83
CA LEU A 174 25.78 8.09 18.40
C LEU A 174 24.74 8.82 17.53
N LEU A 175 23.46 8.70 17.85
CA LEU A 175 22.37 9.42 17.16
C LEU A 175 22.48 10.95 17.33
N LEU A 176 22.86 11.43 18.52
CA LEU A 176 23.11 12.86 18.75
C LEU A 176 24.31 13.38 17.94
N LEU A 177 25.41 12.62 17.86
CA LEU A 177 26.57 13.00 17.06
C LEU A 177 26.30 13.01 15.56
N LEU A 178 25.54 12.03 15.05
CA LEU A 178 25.13 12.01 13.64
C LEU A 178 24.17 13.17 13.31
N GLY A 179 23.24 13.47 14.22
CA GLY A 179 22.30 14.59 14.07
C GLY A 179 22.99 15.97 14.06
N THR A 180 23.94 16.22 14.96
CA THR A 180 24.66 17.50 14.96
C THR A 180 25.58 17.67 13.75
N VAL A 181 26.26 16.61 13.30
CA VAL A 181 27.04 16.64 12.06
C VAL A 181 26.14 16.95 10.85
N LEU A 182 24.97 16.31 10.74
CA LEU A 182 24.02 16.60 9.66
C LEU A 182 23.58 18.07 9.64
N VAL A 183 23.22 18.63 10.80
CA VAL A 183 22.81 20.05 10.93
C VAL A 183 23.97 21.00 10.59
N ILE A 184 25.19 20.71 11.04
CA ILE A 184 26.39 21.50 10.68
C ILE A 184 26.64 21.44 9.18
N CYS A 185 26.54 20.27 8.54
CA CYS A 185 26.67 20.13 7.09
C CYS A 185 25.63 20.95 6.34
N ILE A 186 24.35 20.89 6.74
CA ILE A 186 23.27 21.68 6.12
C ILE A 186 23.56 23.19 6.23
N ILE A 187 23.93 23.67 7.43
CA ILE A 187 24.26 25.08 7.66
C ILE A 187 25.46 25.48 6.80
N SER A 188 26.56 24.72 6.81
CA SER A 188 27.77 25.04 6.03
C SER A 188 27.57 24.98 4.51
N PHE A 189 26.64 24.17 3.99
CA PHE A 189 26.31 24.14 2.56
C PHE A 189 25.39 25.28 2.12
N PHE A 190 24.47 25.75 2.98
CA PHE A 190 23.51 26.80 2.64
C PHE A 190 23.94 28.23 3.02
N TRP A 191 24.83 28.40 4.01
CA TRP A 191 25.34 29.72 4.42
C TRP A 191 25.93 30.57 3.28
N PRO A 192 26.63 30.00 2.27
CA PRO A 192 27.17 30.79 1.16
C PRO A 192 26.13 31.40 0.19
N PHE A 193 24.85 31.00 0.27
CA PHE A 193 23.81 31.41 -0.69
C PHE A 193 22.63 32.16 -0.05
N GLY A 194 22.59 32.26 1.29
CA GLY A 194 21.41 32.70 2.05
C GLY A 194 21.24 34.20 2.34
N LEU A 195 22.18 35.08 1.93
CA LEU A 195 22.19 36.50 2.32
C LEU A 195 22.30 37.49 1.13
N SER A 196 21.53 37.27 0.06
CA SER A 196 21.43 38.23 -1.05
C SER A 196 19.99 38.66 -1.40
N TRP A 197 19.03 38.46 -0.49
CA TRP A 197 17.64 38.90 -0.67
C TRP A 197 16.91 39.25 0.66
N LEU A 198 17.26 40.38 1.28
CA LEU A 198 16.28 41.15 2.09
C LEU A 198 16.64 42.64 2.34
N GLU A 199 17.61 43.20 1.61
CA GLU A 199 18.02 44.60 1.80
C GLU A 199 17.16 45.59 0.97
N LYS A 200 15.90 45.78 1.36
CA LYS A 200 15.14 46.99 0.96
C LYS A 200 13.88 47.31 1.81
N LYS A 201 14.05 48.35 2.64
CA LYS A 201 13.04 49.31 3.13
C LYS A 201 11.91 48.80 4.03
N ASN A 202 11.97 49.21 5.30
CA ASN A 202 10.79 49.46 6.14
C ASN A 202 11.01 50.75 6.97
N PRO A 203 10.43 51.90 6.59
CA PRO A 203 10.71 53.19 7.24
C PRO A 203 9.59 53.65 8.20
N ALA A 204 9.88 53.55 9.51
CA ALA A 204 9.35 54.36 10.62
C ALA A 204 7.82 54.40 10.90
N ALA A 205 7.48 54.55 12.18
CA ALA A 205 6.12 54.76 12.67
C ALA A 205 5.84 56.25 12.92
N ASN A 206 4.55 56.63 12.93
CA ASN A 206 3.93 57.38 14.04
C ASN A 206 2.41 57.54 13.87
N SER A 207 1.75 57.85 14.98
CA SER A 207 0.37 58.33 15.15
C SER A 207 0.37 59.33 16.32
N PRO A 208 -0.70 60.09 16.63
CA PRO A 208 -2.01 60.18 15.98
C PRO A 208 -2.32 61.63 15.47
N ASP A 209 -3.53 61.89 14.96
CA ASP A 209 -4.56 62.70 15.66
C ASP A 209 -5.89 62.70 14.85
N SER A 210 -6.79 63.67 15.07
CA SER A 210 -8.25 63.52 14.90
C SER A 210 -8.97 64.65 14.15
N SER A 211 -10.27 64.41 13.87
CA SER A 211 -11.38 65.39 13.74
C SER A 211 -11.67 66.11 12.39
N THR A 212 -12.94 65.98 11.93
CA THR A 212 -13.86 67.04 11.38
C THR A 212 -14.47 66.82 9.97
N ALA A 213 -15.77 67.19 9.83
CA ALA A 213 -16.65 67.28 8.62
C ALA A 213 -17.14 65.94 8.01
N ARG A 214 -18.43 65.68 7.69
CA ARG A 214 -19.52 66.40 6.93
C ARG A 214 -19.25 66.41 5.40
N GLN A 215 -20.20 66.19 4.47
CA GLN A 215 -21.67 65.94 4.46
C GLN A 215 -22.11 65.47 3.03
N THR A 216 -23.31 64.94 2.67
CA THR A 216 -24.56 64.47 3.34
C THR A 216 -25.20 63.30 2.49
N GLU A 217 -26.54 63.07 2.56
CA GLU A 217 -27.54 62.73 1.49
C GLU A 217 -27.13 61.80 0.31
N SER A 218 -27.78 60.65 0.01
CA SER A 218 -29.20 60.37 -0.35
C SER A 218 -29.67 61.10 -1.63
N ALA A 219 -30.25 60.45 -2.65
CA ALA A 219 -30.52 59.03 -2.93
C ALA A 219 -30.57 58.82 -4.46
N ASP A 220 -30.86 57.60 -4.95
CA ASP A 220 -31.93 57.37 -5.94
C ASP A 220 -32.08 55.87 -6.29
N ASP A 221 -33.20 55.55 -6.94
CA ASP A 221 -33.76 54.22 -7.17
C ASP A 221 -34.31 54.11 -8.61
N HIS A 222 -34.05 52.99 -9.31
CA HIS A 222 -35.10 52.27 -10.04
C HIS A 222 -34.67 50.89 -10.58
N SER A 223 -35.68 50.10 -10.95
CA SER A 223 -35.59 48.70 -11.39
C SER A 223 -36.30 48.48 -12.74
N SER A 224 -36.43 47.20 -13.15
CA SER A 224 -37.13 46.67 -14.35
C SER A 224 -36.37 46.73 -15.69
N ASP A 225 -36.57 45.81 -16.66
CA ASP A 225 -37.47 44.64 -16.69
C ASP A 225 -36.90 43.42 -17.47
N ARG A 226 -37.66 42.31 -17.42
CA ARG A 226 -37.59 40.99 -18.15
C ARG A 226 -36.98 41.02 -19.57
N SER A 227 -36.43 39.92 -20.11
CA SER A 227 -37.19 38.70 -20.49
C SER A 227 -36.33 37.50 -20.96
N ASN A 228 -36.90 36.29 -20.88
CA ASN A 228 -36.45 35.04 -21.54
C ASN A 228 -37.28 34.82 -22.85
N PRO A 229 -36.87 34.00 -23.84
CA PRO A 229 -37.20 32.56 -23.79
C PRO A 229 -36.15 31.60 -24.42
N SER A 230 -36.40 30.30 -24.28
CA SER A 230 -35.71 29.17 -24.97
C SER A 230 -36.38 28.80 -26.29
N ASP A 231 -35.72 28.00 -27.16
CA ASP A 231 -36.31 26.77 -27.77
C ASP A 231 -35.33 26.00 -28.71
N LEU A 232 -35.80 24.84 -29.21
CA LEU A 232 -35.05 23.75 -29.88
C LEU A 232 -35.00 23.85 -31.43
N ALA A 233 -34.00 23.22 -32.07
CA ALA A 233 -34.16 22.46 -33.33
C ALA A 233 -32.90 21.63 -33.73
N ASP A 234 -33.13 20.41 -34.25
CA ASP A 234 -32.26 19.59 -35.13
C ASP A 234 -32.52 19.98 -36.63
N PRO A 235 -31.82 19.51 -37.71
CA PRO A 235 -31.32 18.12 -37.93
C PRO A 235 -30.07 17.92 -38.86
N ALA A 236 -29.76 16.64 -39.16
CA ALA A 236 -28.92 16.12 -40.28
C ALA A 236 -27.39 16.34 -40.17
N ASP A 237 -26.50 15.51 -40.75
CA ASP A 237 -26.57 14.74 -42.02
C ASP A 237 -25.91 13.32 -41.94
N GLN A 238 -25.98 12.57 -43.03
CA GLN A 238 -25.56 11.17 -43.20
C GLN A 238 -24.03 11.04 -43.44
N THR A 239 -23.41 9.87 -43.24
CA THR A 239 -23.24 8.90 -44.34
C THR A 239 -22.75 7.53 -43.86
N GLU A 240 -23.13 6.49 -44.58
CA GLU A 240 -22.80 5.08 -44.34
C GLU A 240 -21.45 4.69 -44.98
N SER A 241 -20.80 3.64 -44.47
CA SER A 241 -20.13 2.61 -45.30
C SER A 241 -19.62 1.45 -44.43
N GLU A 242 -20.26 0.30 -44.53
CA GLU A 242 -19.92 -0.94 -43.83
C GLU A 242 -19.41 -1.97 -44.84
N VAL A 243 -18.25 -2.61 -44.57
CA VAL A 243 -17.70 -3.68 -45.42
C VAL A 243 -17.06 -4.78 -44.57
N GLU A 244 -17.77 -5.90 -44.42
CA GLU A 244 -17.20 -7.15 -43.90
C GLU A 244 -16.26 -7.82 -44.91
N ARG A 245 -15.33 -8.66 -44.40
CA ARG A 245 -15.03 -9.96 -45.04
C ARG A 245 -14.35 -10.97 -44.10
N ASN A 246 -14.78 -12.22 -44.21
CA ASN A 246 -14.27 -13.39 -43.49
C ASN A 246 -12.90 -13.90 -43.98
N GLY A 247 -12.22 -14.69 -43.14
CA GLY A 247 -11.12 -15.59 -43.55
C GLY A 247 -10.54 -16.43 -42.39
N GLN A 248 -10.61 -17.76 -42.49
CA GLN A 248 -9.94 -18.71 -41.58
C GLN A 248 -8.41 -18.64 -41.62
N ASP A 249 -7.74 -18.95 -40.50
CA ASP A 249 -6.77 -20.07 -40.32
C ASP A 249 -6.01 -19.94 -38.97
N SER A 250 -5.27 -20.93 -38.43
CA SER A 250 -5.47 -22.40 -38.29
C SER A 250 -4.33 -22.99 -37.43
N ALA A 251 -4.67 -23.83 -36.45
CA ALA A 251 -3.85 -24.86 -35.74
C ALA A 251 -2.55 -24.50 -34.98
N ASP A 252 -2.36 -25.22 -33.85
CA ASP A 252 -1.08 -25.67 -33.23
C ASP A 252 -0.04 -24.63 -32.70
N SER A 253 0.85 -24.96 -31.75
CA SER A 253 1.12 -26.23 -31.05
C SER A 253 1.67 -26.08 -29.61
N ALA A 254 1.71 -27.21 -28.91
CA ALA A 254 2.66 -27.62 -27.85
C ALA A 254 3.09 -26.61 -26.75
N ASN A 255 2.48 -26.73 -25.56
CA ASN A 255 3.12 -26.36 -24.29
C ASN A 255 4.24 -27.36 -23.93
N SER A 256 5.50 -26.93 -23.95
CA SER A 256 6.65 -27.72 -23.50
C SER A 256 7.43 -27.00 -22.40
N ASN A 257 7.17 -27.39 -21.15
CA ASN A 257 7.87 -26.91 -19.95
C ASN A 257 9.13 -27.75 -19.67
N PRO A 258 10.32 -27.16 -19.49
CA PRO A 258 11.42 -27.75 -18.73
C PRO A 258 11.69 -27.00 -17.41
N SER A 259 12.02 -27.76 -16.37
CA SER A 259 12.27 -27.25 -15.02
C SER A 259 13.49 -26.34 -14.90
N ALA A 260 13.49 -25.50 -13.86
CA ALA A 260 14.60 -24.65 -13.50
C ALA A 260 15.80 -25.42 -12.91
N ASP A 261 16.99 -24.85 -13.09
CA ASP A 261 18.17 -25.06 -12.24
C ASP A 261 18.83 -23.67 -12.07
N PRO A 262 19.29 -23.25 -10.86
CA PRO A 262 19.67 -21.87 -10.61
C PRO A 262 21.15 -21.57 -10.90
N ASN A 263 21.42 -20.28 -11.16
CA ASN A 263 22.75 -19.68 -11.35
C ASN A 263 23.44 -19.98 -12.70
N SER A 264 23.20 -19.09 -13.68
CA SER A 264 24.05 -18.90 -14.86
C SER A 264 23.92 -17.45 -15.31
N GLU A 265 24.95 -16.65 -15.07
CA GLU A 265 25.07 -15.30 -15.64
C GLU A 265 25.42 -15.40 -17.15
N GLU A 266 25.15 -14.32 -17.89
CA GLU A 266 25.38 -14.16 -19.34
C GLU A 266 24.77 -15.21 -20.30
N ARG A 267 23.62 -14.85 -20.89
CA ARG A 267 23.30 -15.19 -22.29
C ARG A 267 22.73 -14.00 -23.06
N LEU A 268 23.63 -13.27 -23.74
CA LEU A 268 23.25 -12.34 -24.80
C LEU A 268 22.93 -13.13 -26.07
N ASN A 269 21.67 -13.54 -26.24
CA ASN A 269 21.18 -14.06 -27.52
C ASN A 269 20.66 -12.88 -28.37
N GLY A 270 21.16 -12.76 -29.60
CA GLY A 270 20.94 -11.60 -30.46
C GLY A 270 19.69 -11.65 -31.33
N ASP A 271 18.50 -11.60 -30.73
CA ASP A 271 17.29 -11.02 -31.33
C ASP A 271 16.37 -10.56 -30.19
N GLY A 272 15.92 -9.31 -30.23
CA GLY A 272 15.05 -8.68 -29.23
C GLY A 272 15.44 -8.94 -27.76
N THR A 273 16.34 -8.13 -27.17
CA THR A 273 16.66 -8.22 -25.74
C THR A 273 15.38 -8.06 -24.90
N GLU A 274 14.89 -9.14 -24.30
CA GLU A 274 13.79 -9.08 -23.34
C GLU A 274 14.32 -8.84 -21.92
N TYR A 275 13.52 -8.17 -21.09
CA TYR A 275 13.90 -7.74 -19.76
C TYR A 275 12.77 -8.01 -18.76
N HIS A 276 13.02 -8.85 -17.78
CA HIS A 276 12.10 -9.10 -16.67
C HIS A 276 12.24 -7.97 -15.62
N VAL A 277 11.19 -7.18 -15.46
CA VAL A 277 11.11 -6.06 -14.50
C VAL A 277 11.26 -6.58 -13.08
N GLN A 278 12.08 -5.92 -12.26
CA GLN A 278 12.32 -6.29 -10.87
C GLN A 278 11.58 -5.35 -9.89
N ALA A 279 11.54 -5.73 -8.62
CA ALA A 279 10.86 -4.97 -7.58
C ALA A 279 11.47 -3.57 -7.40
N GLY A 280 10.75 -2.54 -7.84
CA GLY A 280 11.17 -1.14 -7.74
C GLY A 280 11.89 -0.58 -8.97
N ASP A 281 12.02 -1.32 -10.06
CA ASP A 281 12.49 -0.76 -11.34
C ASP A 281 11.49 0.28 -11.89
N THR A 282 12.00 1.35 -12.51
CA THR A 282 11.23 2.24 -13.38
C THR A 282 11.77 2.16 -14.81
N LEU A 283 10.99 2.54 -15.83
CA LEU A 283 11.51 2.57 -17.21
C LEU A 283 12.77 3.45 -17.36
N SER A 284 12.92 4.49 -16.51
CA SER A 284 14.14 5.30 -16.45
C SER A 284 15.33 4.55 -15.87
N ASP A 285 15.13 3.74 -14.82
CA ASP A 285 16.19 2.95 -14.20
C ASP A 285 16.59 1.75 -15.07
N ILE A 286 15.63 1.09 -15.73
CA ILE A 286 15.88 0.08 -16.76
C ILE A 286 16.72 0.68 -17.89
N SER A 287 16.29 1.83 -18.43
CA SER A 287 17.03 2.56 -19.46
C SER A 287 18.46 2.90 -19.01
N LYS A 288 18.61 3.39 -17.78
CA LYS A 288 19.91 3.73 -17.18
C LYS A 288 20.81 2.50 -17.00
N ARG A 289 20.24 1.35 -16.64
CA ARG A 289 20.95 0.08 -16.41
C ARG A 289 21.45 -0.55 -17.71
N LEU A 290 20.67 -0.47 -18.79
CA LEU A 290 21.00 -1.09 -20.07
C LEU A 290 21.77 -0.16 -21.02
N PHE A 291 21.38 1.11 -21.11
CA PHE A 291 21.96 2.10 -22.04
C PHE A 291 22.88 3.13 -21.37
N GLY A 292 23.06 3.09 -20.05
CA GLY A 292 23.85 4.09 -19.31
C GLY A 292 23.18 5.47 -19.16
N THR A 293 21.96 5.64 -19.69
CA THR A 293 21.21 6.90 -19.69
C THR A 293 19.75 6.66 -19.38
N THR A 294 19.11 7.51 -18.57
CA THR A 294 17.67 7.47 -18.34
C THR A 294 16.86 7.86 -19.58
N LYS A 295 17.47 8.58 -20.54
CA LYS A 295 16.75 9.26 -21.64
C LYS A 295 16.09 8.33 -22.68
N ARG A 296 16.45 7.05 -22.74
CA ARG A 296 15.88 6.06 -23.69
C ARG A 296 14.65 5.34 -23.13
N TRP A 297 14.18 5.70 -21.93
CA TRP A 297 12.93 5.15 -21.38
C TRP A 297 11.70 5.26 -22.32
N PRO A 298 11.53 6.33 -23.13
CA PRO A 298 10.40 6.41 -24.05
C PRO A 298 10.46 5.38 -25.18
N GLU A 299 11.66 4.96 -25.60
CA GLU A 299 11.82 3.92 -26.63
C GLU A 299 11.41 2.55 -26.09
N ILE A 300 11.73 2.27 -24.82
CA ILE A 300 11.26 1.06 -24.11
C ILE A 300 9.73 1.12 -23.97
N TYR A 301 9.17 2.27 -23.61
CA TYR A 301 7.72 2.44 -23.53
C TYR A 301 7.04 2.18 -24.89
N GLU A 302 7.56 2.77 -25.97
CA GLU A 302 6.91 2.70 -27.29
C GLU A 302 6.87 1.29 -27.87
N LEU A 303 7.95 0.51 -27.68
CA LEU A 303 8.00 -0.91 -28.06
C LEU A 303 7.03 -1.81 -27.28
N ASN A 304 6.51 -1.35 -26.14
CA ASN A 304 5.65 -2.13 -25.25
C ASN A 304 4.23 -1.53 -25.07
N ARG A 305 3.81 -0.54 -25.88
CA ARG A 305 2.49 0.14 -25.78
C ARG A 305 1.27 -0.79 -25.80
N ALA A 306 1.41 -1.98 -26.39
CA ALA A 306 0.36 -3.00 -26.39
C ALA A 306 0.10 -3.62 -25.00
N GLN A 307 1.10 -3.57 -24.10
CA GLN A 307 1.04 -4.09 -22.74
C GLN A 307 1.01 -2.95 -21.71
N LEU A 308 1.84 -1.91 -21.91
CA LEU A 308 1.93 -0.72 -21.06
C LEU A 308 1.05 0.41 -21.59
N LYS A 309 -0.10 0.62 -20.93
CA LYS A 309 -0.99 1.77 -21.22
C LYS A 309 -0.54 3.07 -20.57
N ASP A 310 0.20 2.99 -19.46
CA ASP A 310 0.75 4.11 -18.69
C ASP A 310 2.27 3.89 -18.50
N PRO A 311 3.14 4.86 -18.84
CA PRO A 311 4.60 4.67 -18.73
C PRO A 311 5.10 4.64 -17.27
N GLY A 312 4.29 5.12 -16.32
CA GLY A 312 4.57 5.07 -14.89
C GLY A 312 4.12 3.79 -14.19
N LYS A 313 3.43 2.87 -14.89
CA LYS A 313 2.93 1.61 -14.33
C LYS A 313 3.63 0.43 -15.00
N ILE A 314 4.81 0.07 -14.48
CA ILE A 314 5.46 -1.21 -14.81
C ILE A 314 5.49 -2.08 -13.56
N TYR A 315 5.22 -3.37 -13.74
CA TYR A 315 5.02 -4.32 -12.64
C TYR A 315 6.16 -5.34 -12.62
N PRO A 316 6.66 -5.75 -11.44
CA PRO A 316 7.68 -6.80 -11.35
C PRO A 316 7.19 -8.10 -12.01
N GLY A 317 8.07 -8.79 -12.73
CA GLY A 317 7.72 -9.96 -13.55
C GLY A 317 7.23 -9.63 -14.95
N THR A 318 6.82 -8.39 -15.26
CA THR A 318 6.55 -7.98 -16.66
C THR A 318 7.81 -8.18 -17.50
N THR A 319 7.65 -8.74 -18.70
CA THR A 319 8.74 -8.95 -19.65
C THR A 319 8.67 -7.91 -20.76
N LEU A 320 9.59 -6.96 -20.74
CA LEU A 320 9.64 -5.82 -21.66
C LEU A 320 10.61 -6.07 -22.81
N ARG A 321 10.19 -5.71 -24.02
CA ARG A 321 11.07 -5.64 -25.20
C ARG A 321 11.95 -4.40 -25.12
N ILE A 322 13.26 -4.58 -25.14
CA ILE A 322 14.25 -3.50 -25.08
C ILE A 322 14.76 -3.18 -26.50
N PRO A 323 14.91 -1.90 -26.89
CA PRO A 323 15.45 -1.54 -28.19
C PRO A 323 16.93 -1.92 -28.32
N ALA A 324 17.41 -2.05 -29.56
CA ALA A 324 18.83 -2.27 -29.85
C ALA A 324 19.71 -1.16 -29.24
N ARG A 325 20.93 -1.54 -28.85
CA ARG A 325 21.83 -0.72 -28.03
C ARG A 325 22.51 0.39 -28.81
#